data_AF-A0A8S3YY33-F1
#
_entry.id   AF-A0A8S3YY33-F1
#
_cell.length_a   1.000
_cell.length_b   1.000
_cell.length_c   1.000
_cell.angle_alpha   90.00
_cell.angle_beta   90.00
_cell.angle_gamma   90.00
#
_symmetry.space_group_name_H-M   'P 1'
#
loop_
_entity.id
_entity.type
_entity.pdbx_description
1 polymer ?
#
loop_
_entity_poly.entity_id
_entity_poly.type
_entity_poly.pdbx_seq_one_letter_code
_entity_poly.pdbx_strand_id
1 'polypeptide(L)'
;MNSFTSRLNSLFAFTLSVMAALTFLCFLSTFFNDHIRPVDIKVGKVTALNQVVLWDKIIERGEESLLDYHSANTKYYFWDYGNGLRGHENVTLTLSWNVIPNAGTLPKVTGAGSERIVFPDQYTSGRF
;
A
#
# COMPACT_ATOMS: atom_id res chain seq x y z
N MET A 1 2.15 -62.19 20.12
CA MET A 1 1.18 -61.52 19.22
C MET A 1 1.76 -60.16 18.90
N ASN A 2 2.69 -60.12 17.93
CA ASN A 2 3.47 -58.93 17.63
C ASN A 2 2.99 -58.44 16.27
N SER A 3 1.68 -58.24 16.21
CA SER A 3 0.96 -57.99 14.96
C SER A 3 1.44 -56.67 14.40
N PHE A 4 1.76 -56.69 13.10
CA PHE A 4 1.83 -55.58 12.15
C PHE A 4 1.51 -54.16 12.71
N THR A 5 0.38 -54.00 13.39
CA THR A 5 -0.04 -52.85 14.21
C THR A 5 1.06 -52.24 15.11
N SER A 6 1.86 -53.04 15.81
CA SER A 6 2.93 -52.56 16.71
C SER A 6 4.11 -51.97 15.93
N ARG A 7 4.44 -52.52 14.74
CA ARG A 7 5.49 -52.00 13.85
C ARG A 7 5.06 -50.70 13.16
N LEU A 8 3.78 -50.59 12.80
CA LEU A 8 3.19 -49.35 12.31
C LEU A 8 3.20 -48.26 13.39
N ASN A 9 2.83 -48.60 14.62
CA ASN A 9 2.85 -47.64 15.73
C ASN A 9 4.26 -47.08 15.99
N SER A 10 5.30 -47.92 15.90
CA SER A 10 6.70 -47.45 16.04
C SER A 10 7.16 -46.57 14.87
N LEU A 11 6.72 -46.87 13.64
CA LEU A 11 7.05 -46.05 12.47
C LEU A 11 6.38 -44.66 12.56
N PHE A 12 5.09 -44.61 12.92
CA PHE A 12 4.37 -43.36 13.13
C PHE A 12 4.99 -42.53 14.27
N ALA A 13 5.29 -43.16 15.41
CA ALA A 13 5.96 -42.49 16.53
C ALA A 13 7.32 -41.91 16.13
N PHE A 14 8.10 -42.61 15.29
CA PHE A 14 9.37 -42.11 14.78
C PHE A 14 9.20 -40.93 13.81
N THR A 15 8.23 -40.98 12.90
CA THR A 15 7.95 -39.84 12.01
C THR A 15 7.46 -38.61 12.76
N LEU A 16 6.65 -38.81 13.80
CA LEU A 16 6.11 -37.73 14.61
C LEU A 16 7.21 -37.06 15.46
N SER A 17 8.15 -37.85 15.99
CA SER A 17 9.29 -37.30 16.75
C SER A 17 10.24 -36.53 15.86
N VAL A 18 10.52 -37.00 14.64
CA VAL A 18 11.36 -36.29 13.67
C VAL A 18 10.73 -34.96 13.25
N MET A 19 9.43 -34.95 12.95
CA MET A 19 8.72 -33.71 12.61
C MET A 19 8.66 -32.74 13.79
N ALA A 20 8.42 -33.22 15.01
CA ALA A 20 8.43 -32.38 16.21
C ALA A 20 9.81 -31.77 16.49
N ALA A 21 10.89 -32.52 16.26
CA ALA A 21 12.25 -32.00 16.36
C ALA A 21 12.52 -30.95 15.29
N LEU A 22 12.12 -31.19 14.03
CA LEU A 22 12.33 -30.25 12.93
C LEU A 22 11.55 -28.95 13.16
N THR A 23 10.30 -29.01 13.59
CA THR A 23 9.50 -27.82 13.88
C THR A 23 10.07 -27.02 15.05
N PHE A 24 10.58 -27.69 16.09
CA PHE A 24 11.27 -27.04 17.19
C PHE A 24 12.56 -26.33 16.74
N LEU A 25 13.35 -26.97 15.86
CA LEU A 25 14.55 -26.36 15.28
C LEU A 25 14.22 -25.14 14.40
N CYS A 26 13.16 -25.22 13.58
CA CYS A 26 12.68 -24.08 12.80
C CYS A 26 12.20 -22.93 13.71
N PHE A 27 11.51 -23.27 14.81
CA PHE A 27 11.07 -22.29 15.81
C PHE A 27 12.26 -21.60 16.49
N LEU A 28 13.26 -22.36 16.98
CA LEU A 28 14.50 -21.78 17.52
C LEU A 28 15.18 -20.87 16.50
N SER A 29 15.32 -21.33 15.25
CA SER A 29 15.92 -20.52 14.20
C SER A 29 15.19 -19.20 13.97
N THR A 30 13.87 -19.16 14.16
CA THR A 30 13.07 -17.95 14.00
C THR A 30 13.17 -17.06 15.24
N PHE A 31 13.16 -17.65 16.44
CA PHE A 31 13.21 -16.95 17.72
C PHE A 31 14.51 -16.15 17.91
N PHE A 32 15.64 -16.69 17.44
CA PHE A 32 16.95 -16.04 17.56
C PHE A 32 17.33 -15.16 16.36
N ASN A 33 16.48 -15.09 15.32
CA ASN A 33 16.76 -14.30 14.14
C ASN A 33 15.98 -12.99 14.18
N ASP A 34 16.69 -11.88 14.41
CA ASP A 34 16.11 -10.55 14.36
C ASP A 34 15.73 -10.20 12.92
N HIS A 35 14.44 -10.16 12.61
CA HIS A 35 13.92 -9.81 11.29
C HIS A 35 13.87 -8.29 11.06
N ILE A 36 14.67 -7.53 11.80
CA ILE A 36 14.80 -6.08 11.64
C ILE A 36 15.68 -5.84 10.42
N ARG A 37 15.05 -5.69 9.25
CA ARG A 37 15.75 -5.24 8.05
C ARG A 37 15.90 -3.73 8.12
N PRO A 38 17.12 -3.17 8.18
CA PRO A 38 17.29 -1.73 8.09
C PRO A 38 16.75 -1.26 6.74
N VAL A 39 15.65 -0.51 6.78
CA VAL A 39 15.12 0.15 5.59
C VAL A 39 15.87 1.45 5.45
N ASP A 40 16.93 1.44 4.63
CA ASP A 40 17.62 2.66 4.24
C ASP A 40 16.74 3.40 3.22
N ILE A 41 15.89 4.31 3.72
CA ILE A 41 15.13 5.23 2.87
C ILE A 41 16.13 6.28 2.38
N LYS A 42 16.84 5.94 1.31
CA LYS A 42 17.59 6.93 0.55
C LYS A 42 16.59 7.90 -0.07
N VAL A 43 16.38 9.02 0.61
CA VAL A 43 15.76 10.19 0.00
C VAL A 43 16.76 10.68 -1.06
N GLY A 44 16.66 10.11 -2.26
CA GLY A 44 17.33 10.67 -3.43
C GLY A 44 16.98 12.15 -3.50
N LYS A 45 17.99 12.98 -3.83
CA LYS A 45 17.94 14.45 -4.01
C LYS A 45 16.52 14.97 -3.84
N VAL A 46 16.24 15.70 -2.75
CA VAL A 46 14.93 16.33 -2.49
C VAL A 46 14.47 17.02 -3.76
N THR A 47 13.70 16.31 -4.57
CA THR A 47 12.98 16.88 -5.68
C THR A 47 11.84 17.60 -5.00
N ALA A 48 11.70 18.90 -5.28
CA ALA A 48 10.62 19.74 -4.79
C ALA A 48 9.28 19.31 -5.43
N LEU A 49 8.92 18.04 -5.30
CA LEU A 49 7.70 17.45 -5.81
C LEU A 49 6.66 17.57 -4.69
N ASN A 50 5.94 18.68 -4.69
CA ASN A 50 4.81 18.89 -3.78
C ASN A 50 3.56 18.30 -4.43
N GLN A 51 3.34 17.00 -4.23
CA GLN A 51 2.17 16.27 -4.75
C GLN A 51 1.35 15.70 -3.59
N VAL A 52 0.04 15.92 -3.65
CA VAL A 52 -0.92 15.39 -2.68
C VAL A 52 -2.08 14.71 -3.42
N VAL A 53 -2.72 13.74 -2.78
CA VAL A 53 -3.91 13.06 -3.32
C VAL A 53 -5.14 13.58 -2.58
N LEU A 54 -6.12 14.08 -3.33
CA LEU A 54 -7.35 14.65 -2.77
C LEU A 54 -8.50 13.63 -2.69
N TRP A 55 -8.47 12.63 -3.56
CA TRP A 55 -9.52 11.64 -3.73
C TRP A 55 -8.97 10.41 -4.47
N ASP A 56 -9.55 9.25 -4.19
CA ASP A 56 -9.29 8.00 -4.88
C ASP A 56 -10.57 7.18 -5.04
N LYS A 57 -10.60 6.37 -6.10
CA LYS A 57 -11.60 5.32 -6.32
C LYS A 57 -10.92 4.09 -6.91
N ILE A 58 -11.24 2.93 -6.35
CA ILE A 58 -10.90 1.64 -6.92
C ILE A 58 -12.06 1.27 -7.84
N ILE A 59 -11.75 0.92 -9.09
CA ILE A 59 -12.71 0.44 -10.07
C ILE A 59 -12.45 -1.06 -10.24
N GLU A 60 -13.42 -1.87 -9.87
CA GLU A 60 -13.31 -3.32 -9.99
C GLU A 60 -13.63 -3.80 -11.41
N ARG A 61 -13.25 -5.04 -11.70
CA ARG A 61 -13.49 -5.64 -13.01
C ARG A 61 -15.00 -5.79 -13.24
N GLY A 62 -15.50 -5.15 -14.30
CA GLY A 62 -16.91 -5.18 -14.66
C GLY A 62 -17.71 -3.99 -14.14
N GLU A 63 -17.09 -3.09 -13.38
CA GLU A 63 -17.70 -1.81 -13.02
C GLU A 63 -17.57 -0.78 -14.14
N GLU A 64 -18.42 0.26 -14.09
CA GLU A 64 -18.35 1.39 -15.00
C GLU A 64 -17.09 2.22 -14.75
N SER A 65 -16.29 2.36 -15.80
CA SER A 65 -15.01 3.08 -15.75
C SER A 65 -15.13 4.55 -16.16
N LEU A 66 -16.29 4.98 -16.65
CA LEU A 66 -16.57 6.37 -16.96
C LEU A 66 -16.84 7.12 -15.66
N LEU A 67 -15.93 8.02 -15.30
CA LEU A 67 -16.03 8.83 -14.09
C LEU A 67 -16.62 10.18 -14.45
N ASP A 68 -17.89 10.40 -14.10
CA ASP A 68 -18.55 11.69 -14.21
C ASP A 68 -18.92 12.22 -12.81
N TYR A 69 -18.08 13.11 -12.28
CA TYR A 69 -18.23 13.67 -10.94
C TYR A 69 -18.34 15.19 -10.99
N HIS A 70 -19.41 15.70 -10.41
CA HIS A 70 -19.66 17.13 -10.26
C HIS A 70 -19.70 17.50 -8.78
N SER A 71 -18.96 18.54 -8.39
CA SER A 71 -18.91 19.04 -7.00
C SER A 71 -18.61 17.97 -5.95
N ALA A 72 -17.78 16.98 -6.29
CA ALA A 72 -17.39 15.93 -5.37
C ALA A 72 -16.54 16.51 -4.22
N ASN A 73 -16.85 16.10 -3.00
CA ASN A 73 -16.02 16.46 -1.85
C ASN A 73 -14.69 15.71 -1.90
N THR A 74 -13.62 16.38 -1.49
CA THR A 74 -12.32 15.74 -1.30
C THR A 74 -12.44 14.70 -0.20
N LYS A 75 -11.97 13.48 -0.46
CA LYS A 75 -11.91 12.42 0.55
C LYS A 75 -10.79 12.67 1.54
N TYR A 76 -9.67 13.21 1.05
CA TYR A 76 -8.53 13.59 1.87
C TYR A 76 -8.42 15.11 1.87
N TYR A 77 -8.84 15.69 2.99
CA TYR A 77 -8.53 17.09 3.28
C TYR A 77 -7.03 17.20 3.51
N PHE A 78 -6.39 18.16 2.86
CA PHE A 78 -5.00 18.49 3.11
C PHE A 78 -4.93 19.87 3.77
N TRP A 79 -4.04 19.99 4.74
CA TRP A 79 -3.80 21.23 5.47
C TRP A 79 -2.43 21.77 5.09
N ASP A 80 -2.37 23.06 4.84
CA ASP A 80 -1.10 23.75 4.69
C ASP A 80 -0.58 24.19 6.07
N TYR A 81 0.50 23.54 6.52
CA TYR A 81 1.13 23.83 7.81
C TYR A 81 2.02 25.09 7.76
N GLY A 82 2.46 25.52 6.57
CA GLY A 82 3.48 26.56 6.37
C GLY A 82 3.00 27.85 5.71
N ASN A 83 1.71 27.96 5.37
CA ASN A 83 1.11 29.05 4.59
C ASN A 83 1.69 29.22 3.16
N GLY A 84 2.42 28.22 2.64
CA GLY A 84 3.05 28.26 1.32
C GLY A 84 2.09 28.01 0.14
N LEU A 85 0.83 27.67 0.41
CA LEU A 85 -0.17 27.35 -0.63
C LEU A 85 -1.22 28.46 -0.83
N ARG A 86 -1.25 29.49 0.03
CA ARG A 86 -2.17 30.64 -0.12
C ARG A 86 -1.85 31.45 -1.37
N GLY A 87 -2.86 31.81 -2.15
CA GLY A 87 -2.69 32.64 -3.34
C GLY A 87 -1.81 32.01 -4.42
N HIS A 88 -1.58 30.70 -4.37
CA HIS A 88 -0.69 30.04 -5.31
C HIS A 88 -1.38 29.90 -6.68
N GLU A 89 -0.85 30.59 -7.68
CA GLU A 89 -1.43 30.63 -9.02
C GLU A 89 -1.11 29.39 -9.87
N ASN A 90 -0.13 28.59 -9.45
CA ASN A 90 0.49 27.52 -10.23
C ASN A 90 0.19 26.13 -9.65
N VAL A 91 -1.06 25.86 -9.25
CA VAL A 91 -1.44 24.52 -8.80
C VAL A 91 -2.02 23.75 -9.98
N THR A 92 -1.55 22.53 -10.20
CA THR A 92 -2.02 21.67 -11.29
C THR A 92 -2.72 20.45 -10.72
N LEU A 93 -3.98 20.26 -11.11
CA LEU A 93 -4.74 19.06 -10.84
C LEU A 93 -4.53 18.07 -11.99
N THR A 94 -4.16 16.85 -11.63
CA THR A 94 -3.91 15.76 -12.59
C THR A 94 -4.61 14.49 -12.12
N LEU A 95 -5.17 13.73 -13.06
CA LEU A 95 -5.66 12.38 -12.79
C LEU A 95 -4.54 11.38 -13.05
N SER A 96 -4.34 10.43 -12.14
CA SER A 96 -3.44 9.30 -12.33
C SER A 96 -4.03 8.05 -11.70
N TRP A 97 -3.80 6.89 -12.29
CA TRP A 97 -4.29 5.61 -11.80
C TRP A 97 -3.25 4.51 -11.96
N ASN A 98 -3.36 3.49 -11.11
CA ASN A 98 -2.58 2.27 -11.25
C ASN A 98 -3.45 1.20 -11.92
N VAL A 99 -2.88 0.44 -12.84
CA VAL A 99 -3.53 -0.77 -13.36
C VAL A 99 -2.98 -1.96 -12.58
N ILE A 100 -3.87 -2.70 -11.91
CA ILE A 100 -3.49 -3.86 -11.10
C ILE A 100 -3.67 -5.13 -11.95
N PRO A 101 -2.59 -5.76 -12.45
CA PRO A 101 -2.71 -7.02 -13.16
C PRO A 101 -2.84 -8.19 -12.18
N ASN A 102 -3.31 -9.34 -12.67
CA ASN A 102 -3.31 -10.57 -11.88
C ASN A 102 -1.88 -11.06 -11.55
N ALA A 103 -0.91 -10.76 -12.43
CA ALA A 103 0.52 -11.01 -12.22
C ALA A 103 1.35 -10.02 -13.06
N GLY A 104 2.54 -9.65 -12.59
CA GLY A 104 3.49 -8.81 -13.32
C GLY A 104 3.64 -7.38 -12.77
N THR A 105 4.02 -6.45 -13.64
CA THR A 105 4.35 -5.05 -13.28
C THR A 105 3.11 -4.23 -12.92
N LEU A 106 3.24 -3.31 -11.97
CA LEU A 106 2.20 -2.34 -11.59
C LEU A 106 2.43 -1.00 -12.30
N PRO A 107 1.90 -0.79 -13.52
CA PRO A 107 2.06 0.47 -14.21
C PRO A 107 1.23 1.56 -13.53
N LYS A 108 1.88 2.71 -13.31
CA LYS A 108 1.21 3.97 -12.99
C LYS A 108 1.02 4.76 -14.28
N VAL A 109 -0.22 5.10 -14.59
CA VAL A 109 -0.59 5.87 -15.77
C VAL A 109 -1.02 7.26 -15.32
N THR A 110 -0.52 8.29 -16.00
CA THR A 110 -0.98 9.67 -15.84
C THR A 110 -1.92 10.00 -16.98
N GLY A 111 -3.09 10.56 -16.65
CA GLY A 111 -4.08 10.97 -17.63
C GLY A 111 -3.54 12.05 -18.57
N ALA A 112 -4.07 12.09 -19.78
CA ALA A 112 -3.64 13.05 -20.81
C ALA A 112 -4.02 14.51 -20.50
N GLY A 113 -4.92 14.74 -19.54
CA GLY A 113 -5.41 16.06 -19.16
C GLY A 113 -4.87 16.54 -17.81
N SER A 114 -4.67 17.84 -17.70
CA SER A 114 -4.38 18.53 -16.46
C SER A 114 -5.12 19.86 -16.42
N GLU A 115 -5.59 20.25 -15.25
CA GLU A 115 -6.26 21.54 -15.06
C GLU A 115 -5.45 22.41 -14.11
N ARG A 116 -5.25 23.67 -14.47
CA ARG A 116 -4.58 24.63 -13.61
C ARG A 116 -5.61 25.34 -12.75
N ILE A 117 -5.38 25.31 -11.45
CA ILE A 117 -6.25 25.90 -10.44
C ILE A 117 -5.46 26.95 -9.67
N VAL A 118 -6.13 28.07 -9.37
CA VAL A 118 -5.60 29.11 -8.50
C VAL A 118 -6.14 28.89 -7.11
N PHE A 119 -5.26 28.83 -6.11
CA PHE A 119 -5.69 28.71 -4.72
C PHE A 119 -6.10 30.07 -4.16
N PRO A 120 -7.12 30.12 -3.28
CA PRO A 120 -7.55 31.37 -2.68
C PRO A 120 -6.49 31.93 -1.73
N ASP A 121 -6.54 33.24 -1.52
CA ASP A 121 -5.65 33.94 -0.57
C ASP A 121 -5.98 33.67 0.89
N GLN A 122 -7.20 33.19 1.15
CA GLN A 122 -7.72 32.92 2.49
C GLN A 122 -8.18 31.46 2.61
N TYR A 123 -7.87 30.83 3.74
CA TYR A 123 -8.39 29.49 4.04
C TYR A 123 -9.85 29.58 4.46
N THR A 124 -10.61 28.55 4.07
CA THR A 124 -11.98 28.40 4.58
C THR A 124 -11.93 28.19 6.08
N SER A 125 -12.65 29.02 6.83
CA SER A 125 -12.94 28.79 8.25
C SER A 125 -14.30 28.11 8.37
N GLY A 126 -14.42 27.09 9.23
CA GLY A 126 -15.73 26.58 9.63
C GLY A 126 -16.44 25.57 8.71
N ARG A 127 -15.70 24.68 8.03
CA ARG A 127 -16.29 23.43 7.48
C ARG A 127 -15.85 22.24 8.33
N PHE A 128 -16.41 22.14 9.53
CA PHE A 128 -16.40 20.92 10.34
C PHE A 128 -17.85 20.59 10.68
#